data_AF-A0A0D0DZG0-F1
#
_entry.id   AF-A0A0D0DZG0-F1
#
_cell.length_a   1.000
_cell.length_b   1.000
_cell.length_c   1.000
_cell.angle_alpha   90.00
_cell.angle_beta   90.00
_cell.angle_gamma   90.00
#
_symmetry.space_group_name_H-M   'P 1'
#
loop_
_entity.id
_entity.type
_entity.pdbx_description
1 polymer ?
#
loop_
_entity_poly.entity_id
_entity_poly.type
_entity_poly.pdbx_seq_one_letter_code
_entity_poly.pdbx_strand_id
1 'polypeptide(L)'
;MSSESSLAMSLASGPFIGTSIGLFLYGAICLQAFFYFQTYVHDRTTLKIIVCLILFETIHAALSMWVMDEYLVAQYGNQVALEGATWFVV
;
A
#
# COMPACT_ATOMS: atom_id res chain seq x y z
N MET A 1 -31.56 3.31 1.60
CA MET A 1 -30.13 3.26 1.94
C MET A 1 -29.88 4.34 2.97
N SER A 2 -29.49 3.99 4.20
CA SER A 2 -29.22 4.99 5.25
C SER A 2 -28.00 5.83 4.84
N SER A 3 -28.00 7.12 5.15
CA SER A 3 -26.88 8.04 4.84
C SER A 3 -25.53 7.47 5.28
N GLU A 4 -25.49 6.82 6.44
CA GLU A 4 -24.33 6.19 7.05
C GLU A 4 -23.70 5.10 6.16
N SER A 5 -24.53 4.28 5.51
CA SER A 5 -24.04 3.23 4.59
C SER A 5 -23.31 3.79 3.35
N SER A 6 -23.73 4.97 2.87
CA SER A 6 -23.09 5.64 1.73
C SER A 6 -21.76 6.29 2.09
N LEU A 7 -21.65 6.80 3.33
CA LEU A 7 -20.42 7.35 3.87
C LEU A 7 -19.36 6.25 4.03
N ALA A 8 -19.71 5.14 4.67
CA ALA A 8 -18.84 3.99 4.87
C ALA A 8 -18.29 3.45 3.53
N MET A 9 -19.15 3.31 2.53
CA MET A 9 -18.71 2.90 1.20
C MET A 9 -17.69 3.87 0.61
N SER A 10 -17.91 5.17 0.74
CA SER A 10 -17.00 6.20 0.23
C SER A 10 -15.65 6.19 0.96
N LEU A 11 -15.66 5.96 2.28
CA LEU A 11 -14.47 5.85 3.13
C LEU A 11 -13.60 4.65 2.76
N ALA A 12 -14.20 3.51 2.41
CA ALA A 12 -13.48 2.31 1.97
C ALA A 12 -12.99 2.38 0.51
N SER A 13 -13.81 2.95 -0.38
CA SER A 13 -13.56 2.91 -1.83
C SER A 13 -12.27 3.62 -2.24
N GLY A 14 -12.02 4.80 -1.69
CA GLY A 14 -10.84 5.61 -2.02
C GLY A 14 -9.52 4.92 -1.68
N PRO A 15 -9.30 4.52 -0.40
CA PRO A 15 -8.13 3.78 0.02
C PRO A 15 -7.94 2.45 -0.72
N PHE A 16 -9.02 1.74 -1.05
CA PHE A 16 -8.94 0.49 -1.81
C PHE A 16 -8.38 0.70 -3.22
N ILE A 17 -8.91 1.68 -3.95
CA ILE A 17 -8.43 2.03 -5.30
C ILE A 17 -6.99 2.55 -5.21
N GLY A 18 -6.71 3.43 -4.24
CA GLY A 18 -5.37 3.99 -4.01
C GLY A 18 -4.33 2.91 -3.73
N THR A 19 -4.65 1.95 -2.86
CA THR A 19 -3.77 0.81 -2.55
C THR A 19 -3.56 -0.08 -3.78
N SER A 20 -4.61 -0.32 -4.57
CA SER A 20 -4.51 -1.13 -5.80
C SER A 20 -3.59 -0.49 -6.84
N ILE A 21 -3.74 0.82 -7.08
CA ILE A 21 -2.87 1.57 -7.98
C ILE A 21 -1.44 1.63 -7.42
N GLY A 22 -1.30 1.86 -6.11
CA GLY A 22 -0.01 1.87 -5.43
C GLY A 22 0.75 0.55 -5.59
N LEU A 23 0.06 -0.59 -5.45
CA LEU A 23 0.63 -1.92 -5.68
C LEU A 23 1.08 -2.13 -7.12
N PHE A 24 0.30 -1.67 -8.09
CA PHE A 24 0.67 -1.73 -9.50
C PHE A 24 1.95 -0.93 -9.78
N LEU A 25 2.03 0.31 -9.26
CA LEU A 25 3.22 1.15 -9.39
C LEU A 25 4.42 0.56 -8.66
N TYR A 26 4.23 -0.06 -7.50
CA TYR A 26 5.28 -0.79 -6.79
C TYR A 26 5.88 -1.91 -7.67
N GLY A 27 5.04 -2.65 -8.40
CA GLY A 27 5.50 -3.63 -9.40
C GLY A 27 6.38 -3.00 -10.49
N ALA A 28 6.00 -1.82 -11.00
CA ALA A 28 6.79 -1.09 -11.98
C ALA A 28 8.16 -0.64 -11.43
N ILE A 29 8.21 -0.18 -10.17
CA ILE A 29 9.45 0.21 -9.49
C ILE A 29 10.37 -1.01 -9.31
N CYS A 30 9.83 -2.17 -8.94
CA CYS A 30 10.59 -3.42 -8.85
C CYS A 30 11.22 -3.80 -10.20
N LEU A 31 10.46 -3.71 -11.29
CA LEU A 31 10.98 -3.96 -12.64
C LEU A 31 12.07 -2.94 -13.02
N GLN A 32 11.86 -1.66 -12.72
CA GLN A 32 12.85 -0.62 -12.98
C GLN A 32 14.17 -0.91 -12.24
N ALA A 33 14.12 -1.33 -10.98
CA ALA A 33 15.31 -1.70 -10.24
C ALA A 33 15.99 -2.96 -10.76
N PHE A 34 15.21 -3.96 -11.15
CA PHE A 34 15.75 -5.17 -11.77
C PHE A 34 16.53 -4.82 -13.05
N PHE A 35 15.93 -4.04 -13.96
CA PHE A 35 16.59 -3.59 -15.19
C PHE A 35 17.80 -2.70 -14.91
N TYR A 36 17.72 -1.86 -13.87
CA TYR A 36 18.83 -1.01 -13.46
C TYR A 36 20.05 -1.86 -13.04
N PHE A 37 19.85 -2.87 -12.18
CA PHE A 37 20.93 -3.77 -11.76
C PHE A 37 21.52 -4.58 -12.92
N GLN A 38 20.70 -4.96 -13.90
CA GLN A 38 21.17 -5.72 -15.06
C GLN A 38 21.96 -4.85 -16.06
N THR A 39 21.53 -3.61 -16.28
CA THR A 39 22.10 -2.73 -17.31
C THR A 39 23.35 -1.97 -16.81
N TYR A 40 23.37 -1.57 -15.54
CA TYR A 40 24.36 -0.65 -14.98
C TYR A 40 25.32 -1.35 -13.99
N VAL A 41 26.01 -2.39 -14.46
CA VAL A 41 26.88 -3.24 -13.61
C VAL A 41 28.05 -2.48 -12.96
N HIS A 42 28.60 -1.48 -13.66
CA HIS A 42 29.80 -0.72 -13.25
C HIS A 42 29.50 0.63 -12.60
N ASP A 43 28.23 0.91 -12.28
CA ASP A 43 27.82 2.23 -11.79
C ASP A 43 28.15 2.43 -10.29
N ARG A 44 28.22 3.71 -9.87
CA ARG A 44 28.68 4.11 -8.53
C ARG A 44 27.84 3.49 -7.42
N THR A 45 28.49 3.02 -6.36
CA THR A 45 27.88 2.39 -5.18
C THR A 45 26.77 3.24 -4.53
N THR A 46 26.82 4.57 -4.66
CA THR A 46 25.78 5.51 -4.20
C THR A 46 24.41 5.23 -4.84
N LEU A 47 24.36 4.87 -6.13
CA LEU A 47 23.10 4.52 -6.79
C LEU A 47 22.56 3.17 -6.30
N LYS A 48 23.43 2.23 -5.93
CA LYS A 48 23.01 0.95 -5.33
C LYS A 48 22.34 1.14 -3.97
N ILE A 49 22.76 2.15 -3.18
CA ILE A 49 22.10 2.52 -1.91
C ILE A 49 20.71 3.12 -2.16
N ILE A 50 20.53 3.90 -3.21
CA ILE A 50 19.20 4.43 -3.59
C ILE A 50 18.24 3.28 -3.92
N VAL A 51 18.72 2.19 -4.53
CA VAL A 51 17.88 1.02 -4.76
C VAL A 51 17.46 0.33 -3.45
N CYS A 52 18.22 0.46 -2.35
CA CYS A 52 17.77 -0.01 -1.05
C CYS A 52 16.51 0.71 -0.54
N LEU A 53 16.19 1.91 -1.05
CA LEU A 53 14.92 2.59 -0.74
C LEU A 53 13.70 1.82 -1.22
N ILE A 54 13.86 0.89 -2.18
CA ILE A 54 12.77 -0.02 -2.57
C ILE A 54 12.31 -0.89 -1.40
N LEU A 55 13.20 -1.22 -0.45
CA LEU A 55 12.78 -1.96 0.74
C LEU A 55 11.77 -1.16 1.57
N PHE A 56 11.93 0.17 1.62
CA PHE A 56 10.98 1.04 2.29
C PHE A 56 9.64 1.07 1.56
N GLU A 57 9.66 1.14 0.23
CA GLU A 57 8.45 1.01 -0.59
C GLU A 57 7.78 -0.35 -0.45
N THR A 58 8.55 -1.45 -0.31
CA THR A 58 8.01 -2.79 -0.03
C THR A 58 7.27 -2.81 1.30
N ILE A 59 7.86 -2.22 2.35
CA ILE A 59 7.23 -2.13 3.67
C ILE A 59 5.95 -1.29 3.57
N HIS A 60 5.99 -0.15 2.89
CA HIS A 60 4.83 0.71 2.71
C HIS A 60 3.70 -0.01 1.95
N ALA A 61 4.02 -0.73 0.86
CA ALA A 61 3.05 -1.51 0.10
C ALA A 61 2.45 -2.66 0.93
N ALA A 62 3.28 -3.35 1.73
CA ALA A 62 2.83 -4.42 2.62
C ALA A 62 1.89 -3.89 3.72
N LEU A 63 2.25 -2.77 4.36
CA LEU A 63 1.39 -2.12 5.34
C LEU A 63 0.07 -1.66 4.72
N SER A 64 0.12 -1.07 3.52
CA SER A 64 -1.09 -0.64 2.81
C SER A 64 -2.02 -1.82 2.51
N MET A 65 -1.48 -2.96 2.08
CA MET A 65 -2.26 -4.19 1.91
C MET A 65 -2.86 -4.69 3.23
N TRP A 66 -2.05 -4.74 4.29
CA TRP A 66 -2.53 -5.22 5.59
C TRP A 66 -3.67 -4.37 6.13
N VAL A 67 -3.58 -3.05 6.00
CA VAL A 67 -4.66 -2.14 6.38
C VAL A 67 -5.95 -2.41 5.58
N MET A 68 -5.85 -2.72 4.28
CA MET A 68 -7.02 -3.11 3.49
C MET A 68 -7.60 -4.45 3.91
N ASP A 69 -6.76 -5.42 4.29
CA ASP A 69 -7.20 -6.72 4.79
C ASP A 69 -8.00 -6.58 6.10
N GLU A 70 -7.50 -5.78 7.05
CA GLU A 70 -8.20 -5.56 8.33
C GLU A 70 -9.59 -4.94 8.12
N TYR A 71 -9.70 -3.88 7.33
CA TYR A 71 -10.97 -3.16 7.16
C TYR A 71 -11.95 -3.83 6.18
N LEU A 72 -11.45 -4.48 5.13
CA LEU A 72 -12.31 -5.03 4.06
C LEU A 72 -12.53 -6.54 4.16
N VAL A 73 -11.67 -7.27 4.88
CA VAL A 73 -11.76 -8.73 4.99
C VAL A 73 -12.03 -9.14 6.43
N ALA A 74 -11.13 -8.82 7.36
CA ALA A 74 -11.23 -9.27 8.75
C ALA A 74 -12.44 -8.65 9.49
N GLN A 75 -12.72 -7.37 9.24
CA GLN A 75 -13.80 -6.61 9.88
C GLN A 75 -14.91 -6.23 8.89
N TYR A 76 -15.15 -7.08 7.89
CA TYR A 76 -16.14 -6.83 6.85
C TYR A 76 -17.53 -6.51 7.43
N GLY A 77 -18.09 -5.36 7.03
CA GLY A 77 -19.39 -4.90 7.49
C GLY A 77 -19.40 -4.25 8.88
N ASN A 78 -18.27 -4.17 9.57
CA ASN A 78 -18.16 -3.43 10.83
C ASN A 78 -17.86 -1.94 10.55
N GLN A 79 -18.88 -1.11 10.64
CA GLN A 79 -18.76 0.31 10.32
C GLN A 79 -17.97 1.10 11.39
N VAL A 80 -18.05 0.68 12.66
CA VAL A 80 -17.30 1.30 13.77
C VAL A 80 -15.79 1.10 13.59
N ALA A 81 -15.41 -0.08 13.11
CA ALA A 81 -14.04 -0.37 12.74
C ALA A 81 -13.54 0.57 11.64
N LEU A 82 -14.33 0.78 10.58
CA LEU A 82 -13.97 1.60 9.43
C LEU A 82 -13.82 3.10 9.76
N GLU A 83 -14.55 3.56 10.78
CA GLU A 83 -14.47 4.93 11.31
C GLU A 83 -13.34 5.11 12.34
N GLY A 84 -12.85 4.00 12.90
CA GLY A 84 -11.73 3.95 13.83
C GLY A 84 -10.40 3.65 13.13
N ALA A 85 -9.29 3.89 13.82
CA ALA A 85 -7.96 3.52 13.35
C ALA A 85 -7.45 2.31 14.13
N THR A 86 -7.31 1.16 13.47
CA THR A 86 -6.86 -0.12 14.06
C THR A 86 -5.46 -0.07 14.67
N TRP A 87 -4.65 0.93 14.31
CA TRP A 87 -3.31 1.15 14.85
C TRP A 87 -3.27 1.91 16.19
N PHE A 88 -4.41 2.36 16.71
CA PHE A 88 -4.52 2.76 18.12
C PHE A 88 -5.01 1.56 18.93
N VAL A 89 -4.08 0.85 19.58
CA VAL A 89 -4.44 -0.10 20.62
C VAL A 89 -5.08 0.68 21.78
N VAL A 90 -6.38 0.45 22.02
CA VAL A 90 -7.06 0.74 23.29
C VAL A 90 -7.93 -0.45 23.64
#